data_AF-A0A533Z2R1-F1
#
_entry.id   AF-A0A533Z2R1-F1
#
_cell.length_a   1.000
_cell.length_b   1.000
_cell.length_c   1.000
_cell.angle_alpha   90.00
_cell.angle_beta   90.00
_cell.angle_gamma   90.00
#
_symmetry.space_group_name_H-M   'P 1'
#
loop_
_entity.id
_entity.type
_entity.pdbx_description
1 polymer ?
#
loop_
_entity_poly.entity_id
_entity_poly.type
_entity_poly.pdbx_seq_one_letter_code
_entity_poly.pdbx_strand_id
1 'polypeptide(L)' 'MRSVLRAGDVRHCVADVTQITTALAFRPRTALQEGMTRLVGWIKNQRPYDGAREADAALRDRGLVK' A
#
# COMPACT_ATOMS: atom_id res chain seq x y z
N MET A 1 21.64 -16.72 -0.14
CA MET A 1 20.45 -15.96 -0.60
C MET A 1 20.04 -15.02 0.52
N ARG A 2 20.32 -13.71 0.43
CA ARG A 2 19.98 -12.75 1.49
C ARG A 2 18.47 -12.48 1.42
N SER A 3 17.75 -12.75 2.50
CA SER A 3 16.34 -12.37 2.64
C SER A 3 16.23 -10.83 2.58
N VAL A 4 15.54 -10.33 1.56
CA VAL A 4 15.26 -8.88 1.36
C VAL A 4 13.97 -8.54 2.10
N LEU A 5 14.03 -8.47 3.43
CA LEU A 5 12.92 -8.00 4.26
C LEU A 5 13.48 -7.04 5.30
N ARG A 6 12.79 -5.92 5.51
CA ARG A 6 13.16 -4.91 6.50
C ARG A 6 12.68 -5.36 7.88
N ALA A 7 13.35 -4.88 8.92
CA ALA A 7 12.86 -5.06 10.28
C ALA A 7 11.46 -4.43 10.39
N GLY A 8 10.46 -5.22 10.78
CA GLY A 8 9.07 -4.80 10.89
C GLY A 8 8.15 -5.18 9.73
N ASP A 9 8.66 -5.77 8.65
CA ASP A 9 7.81 -6.20 7.54
C ASP A 9 6.89 -7.36 7.95
N VAL A 10 5.58 -7.21 7.67
CA VAL A 10 4.58 -8.27 7.84
C VAL A 10 4.63 -9.21 6.64
N ARG A 11 4.87 -10.51 6.90
CA ARG A 11 5.07 -11.51 5.82
C ARG A 11 3.79 -11.89 5.10
N HIS A 12 2.68 -11.95 5.83
CA HIS A 12 1.37 -12.34 5.32
C HIS A 12 0.33 -11.40 5.91
N CYS A 13 -0.33 -10.65 5.04
CA CYS A 13 -1.43 -9.78 5.40
C CYS A 13 -2.57 -10.05 4.42
N VAL A 14 -3.48 -10.94 4.81
CA VAL A 14 -4.64 -11.33 4.01
C VAL A 14 -5.88 -11.09 4.87
N ALA A 15 -6.85 -10.35 4.33
CA ALA A 15 -8.07 -10.03 5.05
C ALA A 15 -9.06 -11.21 5.02
N ASP A 16 -9.57 -11.60 6.19
CA ASP A 16 -10.80 -12.37 6.26
C ASP A 16 -11.99 -11.44 5.98
N VAL A 17 -12.73 -11.73 4.91
CA VAL A 17 -13.86 -10.93 4.47
C VAL A 17 -15.20 -11.47 4.98
N THR A 18 -15.22 -12.47 5.86
CA THR A 18 -16.45 -13.13 6.33
C THR A 18 -17.43 -12.15 6.99
N GLN A 19 -16.93 -11.25 7.85
CA GLN A 19 -17.81 -10.31 8.56
C GLN A 19 -18.47 -9.30 7.62
N ILE A 20 -17.69 -8.64 6.76
CA ILE A 20 -18.22 -7.66 5.79
C ILE A 20 -19.14 -8.33 4.76
N THR A 21 -18.84 -9.60 4.46
CA THR A 21 -19.63 -10.48 3.62
C THR A 21 -21.04 -10.69 4.17
N THR A 22 -21.15 -10.95 5.47
CA THR A 22 -22.41 -11.27 6.13
C THR A 22 -23.20 -10.01 6.46
N ALA A 23 -22.51 -8.99 6.99
CA ALA A 23 -23.15 -7.76 7.46
C ALA A 23 -23.64 -6.87 6.32
N LEU A 24 -22.88 -6.79 5.21
CA LEU A 24 -23.12 -5.82 4.14
C LEU A 24 -23.35 -6.47 2.77
N ALA A 25 -23.40 -7.80 2.70
CA ALA A 25 -23.44 -8.55 1.43
C ALA A 25 -22.31 -8.18 0.45
N PHE A 26 -21.22 -7.58 0.93
CA PHE A 26 -20.10 -7.19 0.10
C PHE A 26 -19.32 -8.43 -0.35
N ARG A 27 -18.89 -8.44 -1.62
CA ARG A 27 -17.99 -9.45 -2.17
C ARG A 27 -16.94 -8.77 -3.07
N PRO A 28 -15.64 -9.07 -2.90
CA PRO A 28 -14.63 -8.67 -3.88
C PRO A 28 -14.98 -9.26 -5.25
N ARG A 29 -15.06 -8.41 -6.28
CA ARG A 29 -15.41 -8.81 -7.64
C ARG A 29 -14.23 -8.84 -8.61
N THR A 30 -13.13 -8.22 -8.22
CA THR A 30 -11.92 -8.12 -9.04
C THR A 30 -10.88 -9.08 -8.47
N ALA A 31 -10.40 -9.99 -9.31
CA ALA A 31 -9.30 -10.87 -8.95
C ALA A 31 -8.00 -10.07 -8.81
N LEU A 32 -7.08 -10.55 -7.96
CA LEU A 32 -5.81 -9.85 -7.70
C LEU A 32 -5.05 -9.56 -9.00
N GLN A 33 -4.90 -10.55 -9.87
CA GLN A 33 -4.17 -10.43 -11.13
C GLN A 33 -4.76 -9.36 -12.06
N GLU A 34 -6.09 -9.31 -12.15
CA GLU A 34 -6.81 -8.31 -12.93
C GLU A 34 -6.59 -6.91 -12.34
N GLY A 35 -6.77 -6.78 -11.02
CA GLY A 35 -6.57 -5.53 -10.29
C GLY A 35 -5.16 -4.98 -10.46
N MET A 36 -4.14 -5.85 -10.36
CA MET A 36 -2.73 -5.47 -10.57
C MET A 36 -2.47 -4.98 -12.00
N THR A 37 -3.01 -5.66 -13.00
CA THR A 37 -2.86 -5.27 -14.41
C THR A 37 -3.47 -3.89 -14.66
N ARG A 38 -4.68 -3.65 -14.13
CA ARG A 38 -5.37 -2.37 -14.23
C ARG A 38 -4.62 -1.26 -13.50
N LEU A 39 -4.14 -1.53 -12.29
CA LEU A 39 -3.36 -0.58 -11.49
C LEU A 39 -2.09 -0.15 -12.21
N VAL A 40 -1.31 -1.11 -12.75
CA VAL A 40 -0.09 -0.79 -13.50
C VAL A 40 -0.39 0.03 -14.75
N GLY A 41 -1.46 -0.31 -15.47
CA GLY A 41 -1.92 0.47 -16.62
C GLY A 41 -2.25 1.92 -16.24
N TRP A 42 -2.94 2.13 -15.12
CA TRP A 42 -3.24 3.47 -14.61
C TRP A 42 -1.98 4.23 -14.18
N ILE A 43 -1.08 3.59 -13.41
CA ILE A 43 0.17 4.19 -12.90
C ILE A 43 1.04 4.76 -14.02
N LYS A 44 1.12 4.07 -15.16
CA LYS A 44 1.92 4.52 -16.32
C LYS A 44 1.54 5.90 -16.85
N ASN A 45 0.32 6.35 -16.57
CA ASN A 45 -0.20 7.64 -17.02
C ASN A 45 -0.16 8.72 -15.93
N GLN A 46 0.36 8.39 -14.74
CA GLN A 46 0.43 9.34 -13.63
C GLN A 46 1.76 10.10 -13.64
N ARG A 47 1.73 11.35 -13.17
CA ARG A 47 2.92 12.14 -12.84
C ARG A 47 2.93 12.37 -11.34
N PRO A 48 3.54 11.46 -10.55
CA PRO A 48 3.56 11.62 -9.11
C PRO A 48 4.41 12.84 -8.72
N TYR A 49 3.95 13.57 -7.71
CA TYR A 49 4.77 14.55 -7.02
C TYR A 49 5.58 13.83 -5.94
N ASP A 50 6.91 13.94 -6.04
CA ASP A 50 7.81 13.42 -5.01
C ASP A 50 7.96 14.45 -3.89
N GLY A 51 7.11 14.29 -2.87
CA GLY A 51 7.09 15.13 -1.67
C GLY A 51 8.03 14.68 -0.56
N ALA A 52 8.95 13.73 -0.82
CA ALA A 52 9.75 13.11 0.24
C ALA A 52 10.65 14.10 0.96
N ARG A 53 11.18 15.11 0.25
CA ARG A 53 12.06 16.14 0.83
C ARG A 53 11.28 17.11 1.70
N GLU A 54 10.09 17.53 1.27
CA GLU A 54 9.22 18.40 2.05
C GLU A 54 8.75 17.69 3.32
N ALA A 55 8.41 16.40 3.22
CA ALA A 55 8.06 15.59 4.38
C ALA A 55 9.24 15.44 5.36
N ASP A 56 10.45 15.12 4.88
CA ASP A 56 11.65 15.02 5.73
C ASP A 56 11.93 16.36 6.44
N ALA A 57 11.88 17.48 5.71
CA ALA A 57 12.05 18.81 6.30
C ALA A 57 11.00 19.10 7.39
N ALA A 58 9.72 18.79 7.13
CA ALA A 58 8.64 18.99 8.09
C ALA A 58 8.77 18.11 9.35
N LEU A 59 9.34 16.90 9.21
CA LEU A 59 9.62 16.01 10.33
C LEU A 59 10.82 16.50 11.15
N ARG A 60 11.87 17.01 10.49
CA ARG A 60 13.06 17.61 11.16
C ARG A 60 12.67 18.85 11.96
N ASP A 61 11.88 19.73 11.38
CA ASP A 61 11.35 20.94 12.04
C ASP A 61 10.57 20.60 13.32
N ARG A 62 9.87 19.46 13.32
CA ARG A 62 9.12 18.94 14.48
C ARG A 62 9.94 18.06 15.42
N GLY A 63 11.22 17.83 15.14
CA GLY A 63 12.09 16.96 15.94
C GLY A 63 11.70 15.47 15.95
N LEU A 64 10.94 15.02 14.94
CA LEU A 64 10.45 13.62 14.84
C LEU A 64 11.46 12.69 14.19
N VAL A 65 12.46 13.24 13.49
CA VAL A 65 13.56 12.51 12.85
C VAL A 65 14.87 13.27 13.10
N LYS A 66 15.99 12.54 13.16
CA LYS A 66 17.35 13.11 13.33
C LYS A 66 18.01 13.42 12.00
#